data_AF-A0A9Q9PBM7-F1
#
_entry.id   AF-A0A9Q9PBM7-F1
#
_cell.length_a   1.000
_cell.length_b   1.000
_cell.length_c   1.000
_cell.angle_alpha   90.00
_cell.angle_beta   90.00
_cell.angle_gamma   90.00
#
_symmetry.space_group_name_H-M   'P 1'
#
loop_
_entity.id
_entity.type
_entity.pdbx_description
1 polymer ?
#
loop_
_entity_poly.entity_id
_entity_poly.type
_entity_poly.pdbx_seq_one_letter_code
_entity_poly.pdbx_strand_id
1 'polypeptide(L)'
;MKSMTITNNKTKSLKTAANLLNNCKMLMIFTVKREGNRTVLHILADGQKFEYSVIKEQDMISFLNDLKYLVNHPEDVEEVLEELKELE
;
A
#
# COMPACT_ATOMS: atom_id res chain seq x y z
N MET A 1 19.64 -6.28 2.85
CA MET A 1 18.18 -6.32 2.63
C MET A 1 17.91 -5.86 1.20
N LYS A 2 17.28 -6.68 0.35
CA LYS A 2 16.95 -6.29 -1.03
C LYS A 2 15.72 -5.39 -1.00
N SER A 3 15.92 -4.09 -1.22
CA SER A 3 14.82 -3.15 -1.49
C SER A 3 14.31 -3.43 -2.90
N MET A 4 13.05 -3.87 -3.03
CA MET A 4 12.44 -4.15 -4.33
C MET A 4 11.63 -2.92 -4.75
N THR A 5 12.28 -1.95 -5.39
CA THR A 5 11.60 -0.82 -6.03
C THR A 5 10.91 -1.32 -7.31
N ILE A 6 9.57 -1.42 -7.32
CA ILE A 6 8.82 -1.78 -8.54
C ILE A 6 8.15 -0.53 -9.15
N THR A 7 8.48 -0.39 -10.43
CA THR A 7 8.16 0.63 -11.43
C THR A 7 6.70 0.65 -11.91
N ASN A 8 6.14 1.86 -11.99
CA ASN A 8 5.17 2.45 -12.94
C ASN A 8 3.93 1.66 -13.45
N ASN A 9 3.64 0.46 -12.95
CA ASN A 9 2.46 -0.31 -13.37
C ASN A 9 1.56 -0.61 -12.18
N LYS A 10 0.51 0.21 -12.03
CA LYS A 10 -0.52 0.12 -10.98
C LYS A 10 -1.01 -1.32 -10.80
N THR A 11 -1.37 -2.01 -11.88
CA THR A 11 -1.92 -3.38 -11.85
C THR A 11 -0.93 -4.40 -11.29
N LYS A 12 0.35 -4.30 -11.65
CA LYS A 12 1.39 -5.19 -11.12
C LYS A 12 1.60 -4.94 -9.62
N SER A 13 1.72 -3.68 -9.22
CA SER A 13 1.89 -3.28 -7.83
C SER A 13 0.69 -3.71 -6.97
N LEU A 14 -0.53 -3.59 -7.50
CA LEU A 14 -1.76 -4.01 -6.84
C LEU A 14 -1.75 -5.51 -6.53
N LYS A 15 -1.40 -6.34 -7.53
CA LYS A 15 -1.28 -7.79 -7.36
C LYS A 15 -0.20 -8.17 -6.37
N THR A 16 0.94 -7.47 -6.39
CA THR A 16 2.04 -7.72 -5.43
C THR A 16 1.62 -7.36 -4.00
N ALA A 17 0.97 -6.21 -3.79
CA ALA A 17 0.46 -5.79 -2.49
C ALA A 17 -0.60 -6.77 -1.96
N ALA A 18 -1.59 -7.13 -2.78
CA ALA A 18 -2.63 -8.09 -2.40
C ALA A 18 -2.04 -9.45 -2.03
N ASN A 19 -1.09 -9.95 -2.83
CA ASN A 19 -0.42 -11.21 -2.54
C ASN A 19 0.39 -11.16 -1.24
N LEU A 20 1.06 -10.04 -0.95
CA LEU A 20 1.79 -9.87 0.30
C LEU A 20 0.84 -9.89 1.51
N LEU A 21 -0.22 -9.09 1.48
CA LEU A 21 -1.19 -9.00 2.59
C LEU A 21 -1.92 -10.32 2.82
N ASN A 22 -2.37 -11.00 1.76
CA ASN A 22 -3.13 -12.25 1.88
C ASN A 22 -2.33 -13.45 2.37
N ASN A 23 -1.02 -13.44 2.17
CA ASN A 23 -0.15 -14.57 2.50
C ASN A 23 0.79 -14.28 3.66
N CYS A 24 0.73 -13.07 4.24
CA CYS A 24 1.57 -12.75 5.37
C CYS A 24 1.10 -13.46 6.64
N LYS A 25 2.04 -13.83 7.49
CA LYS A 25 1.74 -14.32 8.85
C LYS A 25 1.73 -13.19 9.86
N MET A 26 2.54 -12.16 9.63
CA MET A 26 2.66 -11.01 10.51
C MET A 26 2.79 -9.72 9.69
N LEU A 27 1.80 -8.85 9.84
CA LEU A 27 1.84 -7.48 9.36
C LEU A 27 2.50 -6.59 10.42
N MET A 28 3.59 -5.91 10.07
CA MET A 28 4.32 -5.02 10.98
C MET A 28 4.07 -3.55 10.68
N ILE A 29 3.90 -3.20 9.40
CA ILE A 29 3.58 -1.84 8.97
C ILE A 29 2.60 -1.95 7.81
N PHE A 30 1.52 -1.18 7.90
CA PHE A 30 0.65 -0.88 6.78
C PHE A 30 0.14 0.55 6.97
N THR A 31 0.71 1.51 6.24
CA THR A 31 0.41 2.93 6.45
C THR A 31 0.74 3.74 5.21
N VAL A 32 0.12 4.91 5.09
CA VAL A 32 0.44 5.90 4.06
C VAL A 32 1.16 7.11 4.67
N LYS A 33 2.14 7.65 3.95
CA LYS A 33 2.88 8.85 4.37
C LYS A 33 3.11 9.80 3.22
N ARG A 34 3.12 11.09 3.50
CA ARG A 34 3.58 12.11 2.56
C ARG A 34 5.10 12.23 2.65
N GLU A 35 5.77 12.04 1.52
CA GLU A 35 7.22 12.14 1.40
C GLU A 35 7.58 13.14 0.31
N GLY A 36 7.78 14.40 0.68
CA GLY A 36 7.96 15.48 -0.31
C GLY A 36 6.67 15.70 -1.11
N ASN A 37 6.75 15.60 -2.44
CA ASN A 37 5.62 15.84 -3.35
C ASN A 37 4.83 14.56 -3.72
N ARG A 38 5.03 13.46 -2.99
CA ARG A 38 4.39 12.17 -3.27
C ARG A 38 3.75 11.59 -2.02
N THR A 39 2.72 10.77 -2.22
CA THR A 39 2.15 9.89 -1.20
C THR A 39 2.73 8.51 -1.40
N VAL A 40 3.23 7.90 -0.32
CA VAL A 40 3.85 6.58 -0.34
C VAL A 40 3.10 5.66 0.60
N LEU A 41 2.63 4.54 0.05
CA LEU A 41 2.12 3.42 0.81
C LEU A 41 3.30 2.53 1.21
N HIS A 42 3.40 2.24 2.50
CA HIS A 42 4.40 1.37 3.10
C HIS A 42 3.74 0.10 3.61
N ILE A 43 4.23 -1.06 3.16
CA ILE A 43 3.86 -2.37 3.72
C ILE A 43 5.13 -3.08 4.17
N LEU A 44 5.17 -3.50 5.43
CA LEU A 44 6.20 -4.36 5.98
C LEU A 44 5.51 -5.58 6.60
N ALA A 45 5.70 -6.74 5.99
CA ALA A 45 5.10 -7.99 6.46
C ALA A 45 6.08 -9.14 6.29
N ASP A 46 6.21 -10.01 7.29
CA ASP A 46 7.17 -11.13 7.31
C ASP A 46 8.61 -10.76 6.90
N GLY A 47 9.05 -9.54 7.26
CA GLY A 47 10.36 -9.01 6.88
C GLY A 47 10.50 -8.59 5.41
N GLN A 48 9.43 -8.69 4.62
CA GLN A 48 9.35 -8.20 3.25
C GLN A 48 8.80 -6.77 3.24
N LYS A 49 9.49 -5.89 2.51
CA LYS A 49 9.09 -4.49 2.34
C LYS A 49 8.52 -4.27 0.94
N PHE A 50 7.36 -3.63 0.89
CA PHE A 50 6.73 -3.15 -0.34
C PHE A 50 6.44 -1.65 -0.21
N GLU A 51 6.73 -0.91 -1.28
CA GLU A 51 6.41 0.50 -1.38
C GLU A 51 5.70 0.78 -2.71
N TYR A 52 4.65 1.59 -2.63
CA TYR A 52 3.99 2.15 -3.81
C TYR A 52 3.83 3.65 -3.63
N SER A 53 4.27 4.42 -4.62
CA SER A 53 4.23 5.89 -4.53
C SER A 53 3.51 6.52 -5.71
N VAL A 54 2.74 7.57 -5.44
CA VAL A 54 2.05 8.38 -6.44
C VAL A 54 2.24 9.86 -6.16
N ILE A 55 2.15 10.68 -7.20
CA ILE A 55 2.21 12.14 -7.08
C ILE A 55 0.84 12.68 -6.64
N LYS A 56 -0.25 12.17 -7.22
CA LYS A 56 -1.60 12.61 -6.91
C LYS A 56 -2.23 11.70 -5.86
N GLU A 57 -2.75 12.29 -4.81
CA GLU A 57 -3.43 11.56 -3.74
C GLU A 57 -4.62 10.73 -4.25
N GLN A 58 -5.37 11.26 -5.21
CA GLN A 58 -6.47 10.53 -5.86
C GLN A 58 -6.02 9.20 -6.49
N ASP A 59 -4.78 9.10 -6.96
CA ASP A 59 -4.23 7.87 -7.50
C ASP A 59 -3.96 6.85 -6.38
N MET A 60 -3.60 7.31 -5.17
CA MET A 60 -3.43 6.47 -3.98
C MET A 60 -4.78 5.98 -3.48
N ILE A 61 -5.77 6.88 -3.39
CA ILE A 61 -7.16 6.53 -3.03
C ILE A 61 -7.69 5.48 -4.01
N SER A 62 -7.47 5.66 -5.31
CA SER A 62 -7.87 4.69 -6.32
C SER A 62 -7.13 3.35 -6.17
N PHE A 63 -5.83 3.38 -5.86
CA PHE A 63 -5.05 2.16 -5.61
C PHE A 63 -5.57 1.39 -4.39
N LEU A 64 -5.82 2.07 -3.28
CA LEU A 64 -6.30 1.45 -2.04
C LEU A 64 -7.73 0.90 -2.20
N ASN A 65 -8.62 1.62 -2.89
CA ASN A 65 -9.95 1.10 -3.20
C ASN A 65 -9.88 -0.18 -4.05
N ASP A 66 -9.02 -0.22 -5.06
CA ASP A 66 -8.82 -1.44 -5.87
C ASP A 66 -8.20 -2.58 -5.01
N LEU A 67 -7.28 -2.25 -4.11
CA LEU A 67 -6.61 -3.23 -3.24
C LEU A 67 -7.60 -3.87 -2.26
N LYS A 68 -8.54 -3.08 -1.74
CA LYS A 68 -9.59 -3.54 -0.82
C LYS A 68 -10.37 -4.74 -1.37
N TYR A 69 -10.65 -4.77 -2.67
CA TYR A 69 -11.37 -5.87 -3.31
C TYR A 69 -10.53 -7.13 -3.55
N LEU A 70 -9.22 -7.08 -3.32
CA LEU A 70 -8.29 -8.18 -3.59
C LEU A 70 -7.72 -8.81 -2.34
N VAL A 71 -7.97 -8.25 -1.15
CA VAL A 71 -7.42 -8.74 0.11
C VAL A 71 -8.46 -9.51 0.93
N ASN A 72 -7.99 -10.42 1.77
CA ASN A 72 -8.83 -11.21 2.69
C ASN A 72 -9.35 -10.38 3.87
N HIS A 73 -8.62 -9.32 4.23
CA HIS A 73 -8.91 -8.40 5.33
C HIS A 73 -9.08 -6.98 4.78
N PRO A 74 -10.20 -6.66 4.11
CA PRO A 74 -10.45 -5.33 3.56
C PRO A 74 -10.49 -4.22 4.62
N GLU A 75 -10.82 -4.56 5.86
CA GLU A 75 -10.85 -3.65 7.02
C GLU A 75 -9.51 -2.96 7.26
N ASP A 76 -8.39 -3.68 7.12
CA ASP A 76 -7.04 -3.12 7.26
C ASP A 76 -6.77 -2.05 6.19
N VAL A 77 -7.32 -2.22 4.99
CA VAL A 77 -7.19 -1.25 3.88
C VAL A 77 -8.08 -0.04 4.12
N GLU A 78 -9.24 -0.23 4.77
CA GLU A 78 -10.13 0.86 5.15
C GLU A 78 -9.50 1.76 6.22
N GLU A 79 -8.81 1.18 7.21
CA GLU A 79 -8.04 1.94 8.19
C GLU A 79 -6.98 2.83 7.51
N VAL A 80 -6.21 2.27 6.56
CA VAL A 80 -5.20 3.04 5.80
C VAL A 80 -5.85 4.10 4.89
N LEU A 81 -7.07 3.88 4.39
CA LEU A 81 -7.83 4.88 3.66
C LEU A 81 -8.31 6.03 4.57
N GLU A 82 -8.58 5.75 5.84
CA GLU A 82 -8.89 6.77 6.85
C GLU A 82 -7.64 7.58 7.19
N GLU A 83 -6.50 6.91 7.45
CA GLU A 83 -5.20 7.58 7.64
C GLU A 83 -4.89 8.55 6.48
N LEU A 84 -5.15 8.13 5.24
CA LEU A 84 -4.91 8.97 4.06
C LEU A 84 -5.72 10.27 4.07
N LYS A 85 -6.95 10.25 4.59
CA LYS A 85 -7.82 11.44 4.68
C LYS A 85 -7.37 12.40 5.76
N GLU A 86 -6.65 11.90 6.76
CA GLU A 86 -6.11 12.68 7.87
C GLU A 86 -4.71 13.25 7.57
N LEU A 87 -4.10 12.89 6.43
CA LEU A 87 -2.87 13.49 5.93
C LEU A 87 -3.13 14.91 5.38
N GLU A 88 -3.39 15.87 6.26
CA GLU A 88 -3.44 17.31 5.95
C GLU A 88 -2.08 17.87 5.48
#